data_AF-A0A9D1JY54-F1
#
_entry.id   AF-A0A9D1JY54-F1
#
_cell.length_a   1.000
_cell.length_b   1.000
_cell.length_c   1.000
_cell.angle_alpha   90.00
_cell.angle_beta   90.00
_cell.angle_gamma   90.00
#
_symmetry.space_group_name_H-M   'P 1'
#
loop_
_entity.id
_entity.type
_entity.pdbx_description
1 polymer ?
#
loop_
_entity_poly.entity_id
_entity_poly.type
_entity_poly.pdbx_seq_one_letter_code
_entity_poly.pdbx_strand_id
1 'polypeptide(L)'
;MKLSSVGKFLDQPLLSNTLSRHMPLILTTAALGFGVKDTFEQPKENRKKRAIQNAAILGTITASSLLGANFIKIKGEKLIESVPKDELLRLQNQAVDDFVKLTPNLKEDVTAILNKARTKMLSLKDTDTLLAEIKDKSGSQKLIEKLFGNKENITSQNIMGEISKLSVMGFIPVISGIAGGIAADKLTGEQTREKTTNKIKEGIYQFFANIFLCNVGAGTFLFAAEKLNEKGIIKQLTPLKKTGIILSGILTVGVLGGSFIANQIGNKIVNPIINKICCNKDNTNKKELRKPEPLDIALHTDDIATAGVLSGVKWIEPMLPVMYLVSGYRSAIGYRNSDKVDKALKQTHN
;
A
#
# COMPACT_ATOMS: atom_id res chain seq x y z
N MET A 1 -4.47 -22.82 16.21
CA MET A 1 -4.79 -21.42 15.87
C MET A 1 -5.23 -21.35 14.41
N LYS A 2 -6.40 -20.80 14.11
CA LYS A 2 -6.99 -20.84 12.75
C LYS A 2 -6.61 -19.59 11.93
N LEU A 3 -6.37 -19.74 10.63
CA LEU A 3 -6.07 -18.62 9.70
C LEU A 3 -7.18 -17.55 9.73
N SER A 4 -8.44 -17.97 9.90
CA SER A 4 -9.59 -17.08 10.06
C SER A 4 -9.48 -16.15 11.27
N SER A 5 -8.86 -16.62 12.35
CA SER A 5 -8.69 -15.85 13.60
C SER A 5 -7.59 -14.81 13.47
N VAL A 6 -6.55 -15.11 12.68
CA VAL A 6 -5.51 -14.13 12.30
C VAL A 6 -6.12 -13.01 11.47
N GLY A 7 -6.88 -13.35 10.43
CA GLY A 7 -7.60 -12.35 9.63
C GLY A 7 -8.49 -11.47 10.51
N LYS A 8 -9.38 -12.09 11.30
CA LYS A 8 -10.29 -11.33 12.16
C LYS A 8 -9.61 -10.47 13.21
N PHE A 9 -8.48 -10.91 13.76
CA PHE A 9 -7.66 -10.09 14.65
C PHE A 9 -7.17 -8.82 13.94
N LEU A 10 -6.70 -8.97 12.69
CA LEU A 10 -6.21 -7.90 11.84
C LEU A 10 -7.34 -6.99 11.30
N ASP A 11 -8.57 -7.47 11.23
CA ASP A 11 -9.75 -6.70 10.79
C ASP A 11 -10.35 -5.80 11.88
N GLN A 12 -9.85 -5.88 13.12
CA GLN A 12 -10.43 -5.14 14.24
C GLN A 12 -10.43 -3.63 13.95
N PRO A 13 -11.60 -2.95 13.95
CA PRO A 13 -11.65 -1.51 13.71
C PRO A 13 -10.78 -0.70 14.69
N LEU A 14 -10.59 -1.20 15.92
CA LEU A 14 -9.68 -0.59 16.90
C LEU A 14 -8.22 -0.65 16.46
N LEU A 15 -7.80 -1.69 15.74
CA LEU A 15 -6.47 -1.79 15.16
C LEU A 15 -6.30 -0.72 14.08
N SER A 16 -7.22 -0.66 13.11
CA SER A 16 -7.20 0.37 12.06
C SER A 16 -7.18 1.78 12.66
N ASN A 17 -8.05 2.06 13.64
CA ASN A 17 -8.06 3.35 14.34
C ASN A 17 -6.72 3.67 15.02
N THR A 18 -6.13 2.67 15.69
CA THR A 18 -4.84 2.82 16.37
C THR A 18 -3.73 3.12 15.36
N LEU A 19 -3.70 2.40 14.23
CA LEU A 19 -2.72 2.62 13.17
C LEU A 19 -2.89 4.00 12.52
N SER A 20 -4.11 4.42 12.18
CA SER A 20 -4.39 5.75 11.64
C SER A 20 -3.89 6.85 12.59
N ARG A 21 -4.17 6.71 13.89
CA ARG A 21 -3.76 7.70 14.90
C ARG A 21 -2.24 7.76 15.09
N HIS A 22 -1.56 6.63 15.03
CA HIS A 22 -0.10 6.57 15.18
C HIS A 22 0.64 6.72 13.85
N MET A 23 -0.07 6.92 12.73
CA MET A 23 0.54 7.00 11.40
C MET A 23 1.68 8.02 11.29
N PRO A 24 1.59 9.24 11.87
CA PRO A 24 2.72 10.16 11.88
C PRO A 24 3.99 9.56 12.51
N LEU A 25 3.84 8.87 13.64
CA LEU A 25 4.94 8.23 14.35
C LEU A 25 5.49 7.03 13.57
N ILE A 26 4.60 6.16 13.08
CA ILE A 26 4.97 4.97 12.32
C ILE A 26 5.73 5.36 11.05
N LEU A 27 5.18 6.28 10.26
CA LEU A 27 5.79 6.72 9.00
C LEU A 27 7.13 7.42 9.24
N THR A 28 7.22 8.31 10.24
CA THR A 28 8.47 8.97 10.60
C THR A 28 9.53 7.96 11.04
N THR A 29 9.16 6.97 11.86
CA THR A 29 10.08 5.93 12.33
C THR A 29 10.55 5.05 11.18
N ALA A 30 9.65 4.65 10.28
CA ALA A 30 10.00 3.88 9.08
C ALA A 30 10.94 4.67 8.17
N ALA A 31 10.65 5.95 7.94
CA ALA A 31 11.51 6.86 7.18
C ALA A 31 12.90 7.00 7.81
N LEU A 32 12.99 7.24 9.12
CA LEU A 32 14.27 7.33 9.81
C LEU A 32 15.07 6.02 9.73
N GLY A 33 14.43 4.89 10.01
CA GLY A 33 15.08 3.58 9.93
C GLY A 33 15.62 3.28 8.53
N PHE A 34 14.82 3.57 7.50
CA PHE A 34 15.19 3.40 6.11
C PHE A 34 16.34 4.34 5.71
N GLY A 35 16.25 5.63 6.05
CA GLY A 35 17.26 6.64 5.75
C GLY A 35 18.60 6.40 6.46
N VAL A 36 18.56 5.94 7.70
CA VAL A 36 19.75 5.52 8.47
C VAL A 36 20.39 4.32 7.79
N LYS A 37 19.62 3.25 7.55
CA LYS A 37 20.14 2.04 6.89
C LYS A 37 20.86 2.37 5.58
N ASP A 38 20.18 3.08 4.68
CA ASP A 38 20.74 3.45 3.37
C ASP A 38 21.98 4.37 3.51
N THR A 39 22.00 5.26 4.50
CA THR A 39 23.19 6.08 4.79
C THR A 39 24.39 5.22 5.19
N PHE A 40 24.20 4.23 6.07
CA PHE A 40 25.30 3.40 6.58
C PHE A 40 25.79 2.36 5.57
N GLU A 41 24.98 2.01 4.59
CA GLU A 41 25.36 1.18 3.44
C GLU A 41 26.31 1.92 2.46
N GLN A 42 26.42 3.25 2.54
CA GLN A 42 27.38 4.01 1.74
C GLN A 42 28.81 3.99 2.34
N PRO A 43 29.85 4.14 1.49
CA PRO A 43 31.22 4.38 1.94
C PRO A 43 31.32 5.55 2.93
N LYS A 44 32.24 5.47 3.90
CA LYS A 44 32.32 6.41 5.05
C LYS A 44 32.38 7.87 4.60
N GLU A 45 33.14 8.15 3.55
CA GLU A 45 33.32 9.46 2.93
C GLU A 45 32.01 10.06 2.37
N ASN A 46 31.06 9.21 1.95
CA ASN A 46 29.79 9.62 1.35
C ASN A 46 28.63 9.67 2.36
N ARG A 47 28.81 9.13 3.58
CA ARG A 47 27.72 9.02 4.57
C ARG A 47 27.12 10.37 4.95
N LYS A 48 27.95 11.39 5.21
CA LYS A 48 27.45 12.72 5.59
C LYS A 48 26.58 13.32 4.50
N LYS A 49 27.02 13.20 3.24
CA LYS A 49 26.28 13.68 2.07
C LYS A 49 24.97 12.91 1.91
N ARG A 50 25.03 11.58 2.03
CA ARG A 50 23.85 10.71 1.93
C ARG A 50 22.82 10.99 3.03
N ALA A 51 23.28 11.24 4.26
CA ALA A 51 22.41 11.61 5.36
C ALA A 51 21.60 12.88 5.06
N ILE A 52 22.25 13.91 4.49
CA ILE A 52 21.58 15.15 4.08
C ILE A 52 20.57 14.88 2.95
N GLN A 53 20.94 14.08 1.96
CA GLN A 53 20.02 13.70 0.88
C GLN A 53 18.80 12.96 1.42
N ASN A 54 19.01 11.95 2.26
CA ASN A 54 17.95 11.13 2.83
C ASN A 54 17.05 11.96 3.75
N ALA A 55 17.59 12.88 4.53
CA ALA A 55 16.80 13.81 5.34
C ALA A 55 15.87 14.66 4.47
N ALA A 56 16.38 15.25 3.37
CA ALA A 56 15.57 16.05 2.46
C ALA A 56 14.50 15.21 1.73
N ILE A 57 14.88 14.04 1.19
CA ILE A 57 14.00 13.13 0.45
C ILE A 57 12.89 12.61 1.37
N LEU A 58 13.27 11.92 2.45
CA LEU A 58 12.34 11.21 3.31
C LEU A 58 11.52 12.18 4.15
N GLY A 59 12.08 13.34 4.52
CA GLY A 59 11.34 14.43 5.15
C GLY A 59 10.23 14.95 4.24
N THR A 60 10.54 15.18 2.96
CA THR A 60 9.56 15.66 1.98
C THR A 60 8.47 14.62 1.73
N ILE A 61 8.83 13.35 1.52
CA ILE A 61 7.84 12.27 1.34
C ILE A 61 6.96 12.15 2.58
N THR A 62 7.54 12.10 3.79
CA THR A 62 6.79 11.95 5.04
C THR A 62 5.82 13.10 5.24
N ALA A 63 6.29 14.35 5.10
CA ALA A 63 5.46 15.53 5.27
C ALA A 63 4.31 15.57 4.26
N SER A 64 4.60 15.35 2.98
CA SER A 64 3.56 15.35 1.93
C SER A 64 2.55 14.22 2.09
N SER A 65 2.99 13.00 2.45
CA SER A 65 2.08 11.88 2.68
C SER A 65 1.14 12.12 3.86
N LEU A 66 1.64 12.70 4.97
CA LEU A 66 0.80 13.06 6.11
C LEU A 66 -0.16 14.21 5.80
N LEU A 67 0.30 15.23 5.08
CA LEU A 67 -0.58 16.32 4.63
C LEU A 67 -1.64 15.78 3.66
N GLY A 68 -1.25 14.95 2.72
CA GLY A 68 -2.14 14.31 1.76
C GLY A 68 -3.24 13.49 2.43
N ALA A 69 -2.85 12.59 3.34
CA ALA A 69 -3.79 11.74 4.07
C ALA A 69 -4.83 12.53 4.87
N ASN A 70 -4.45 13.69 5.43
CA ASN A 70 -5.30 14.46 6.33
C ASN A 70 -6.13 15.56 5.64
N PHE A 71 -5.62 16.14 4.55
CA PHE A 71 -6.20 17.35 3.95
C PHE A 71 -6.75 17.15 2.54
N ILE A 72 -6.30 16.14 1.79
CA ILE A 72 -6.84 15.88 0.45
C ILE A 72 -8.16 15.12 0.57
N LYS A 73 -9.14 15.58 -0.20
CA LYS A 73 -10.45 14.96 -0.31
C LYS A 73 -10.75 14.60 -1.76
N ILE A 74 -11.34 13.44 -1.98
CA ILE A 74 -11.84 12.98 -3.28
C ILE A 74 -13.32 12.70 -3.10
N LYS A 75 -14.17 13.31 -3.94
CA LYS A 75 -15.64 13.22 -3.83
C LYS A 75 -16.19 13.59 -2.44
N GLY A 76 -15.49 14.48 -1.73
CA GLY A 76 -15.87 14.93 -0.37
C GLY A 76 -15.33 14.07 0.77
N GLU A 77 -14.79 12.89 0.48
CA GLU A 77 -14.24 11.95 1.45
C GLU A 77 -12.73 12.13 1.61
N LYS A 78 -12.20 11.91 2.83
CA LYS A 78 -10.77 11.93 3.08
C LYS A 78 -10.08 10.72 2.44
N LEU A 79 -8.80 10.87 2.12
CA LEU A 79 -7.98 9.76 1.62
C LEU A 79 -7.82 8.61 2.63
N ILE A 80 -7.94 8.87 3.94
CA ILE A 80 -8.01 7.81 4.96
C ILE A 80 -9.20 8.14 5.85
N GLU A 81 -10.14 7.20 5.97
CA GLU A 81 -11.25 7.35 6.88
C GLU A 81 -10.82 6.97 8.30
N SER A 82 -11.28 7.75 9.28
CA SER A 82 -11.06 7.44 10.68
C SER A 82 -12.33 7.72 11.46
N VAL A 83 -12.94 6.67 12.01
CA VAL A 83 -14.00 6.81 12.99
C VAL A 83 -13.35 7.20 14.34
N PRO A 84 -13.86 8.21 15.06
CA PRO A 84 -13.38 8.54 16.39
C PRO A 84 -13.42 7.32 17.33
N LYS A 85 -12.39 7.17 18.17
CA LYS A 85 -12.26 6.00 19.06
C LYS A 85 -13.48 5.85 19.97
N ASP A 86 -14.00 6.94 20.52
CA ASP A 86 -15.12 6.90 21.47
C ASP A 86 -16.42 6.44 20.82
N GLU A 87 -16.66 6.86 19.57
CA GLU A 87 -17.79 6.38 18.79
C GLU A 87 -17.64 4.89 18.45
N LEU A 88 -16.42 4.46 18.09
CA LEU A 88 -16.15 3.06 17.82
C LEU A 88 -16.38 2.18 19.07
N LEU A 89 -15.88 2.60 20.23
CA LEU A 89 -16.10 1.91 21.51
C LEU A 89 -17.59 1.88 21.89
N ARG A 90 -18.33 2.96 21.65
CA ARG A 90 -19.79 3.01 21.87
C ARG A 90 -20.51 1.94 21.04
N LEU A 91 -20.18 1.83 19.75
CA LEU A 91 -20.78 0.84 18.85
C LEU A 91 -20.41 -0.60 19.24
N GLN A 92 -19.18 -0.83 19.68
CA GLN A 92 -18.73 -2.14 20.15
C GLN A 92 -19.41 -2.52 21.47
N ASN A 93 -19.52 -1.60 22.42
CA ASN A 93 -20.23 -1.81 23.68
C ASN A 93 -21.68 -2.20 23.46
N GLN A 94 -22.37 -1.46 22.58
CA GLN A 94 -23.75 -1.77 22.23
C GLN A 94 -23.88 -3.17 21.61
N ALA A 95 -22.96 -3.57 20.74
CA ALA A 95 -22.96 -4.91 20.14
C ALA A 95 -22.72 -6.02 21.17
N VAL A 96 -21.82 -5.78 22.15
CA VAL A 96 -21.58 -6.70 23.27
C VAL A 96 -22.83 -6.80 24.15
N ASP A 97 -23.45 -5.68 24.50
CA ASP A 97 -24.67 -5.66 25.33
C ASP A 97 -25.82 -6.40 24.65
N ASP A 98 -26.05 -6.15 23.36
CA ASP A 98 -27.05 -6.85 22.55
C ASP A 98 -26.79 -8.37 22.53
N PHE A 99 -25.53 -8.79 22.34
CA PHE A 99 -25.16 -10.20 22.29
C PHE A 99 -25.36 -10.91 23.63
N VAL A 100 -24.91 -10.29 24.73
CA VAL A 100 -25.05 -10.85 26.09
C VAL A 100 -26.52 -11.00 26.47
N LYS A 101 -27.38 -10.05 26.08
CA LYS A 101 -28.84 -10.16 26.28
C LYS A 101 -29.45 -11.34 25.53
N LEU A 102 -28.99 -11.60 24.30
CA LEU A 102 -29.52 -12.67 23.45
C LEU A 102 -28.96 -14.05 23.79
N THR A 103 -27.81 -14.12 24.47
CA THR A 103 -27.16 -15.37 24.85
C THR A 103 -26.86 -15.42 26.34
N PRO A 104 -27.85 -15.75 27.19
CA PRO A 104 -27.62 -15.97 28.61
C PRO A 104 -26.70 -17.18 28.85
N ASN A 105 -26.04 -17.23 30.00
CA ASN A 105 -25.15 -18.32 30.44
C ASN A 105 -23.89 -18.50 29.57
N LEU A 106 -23.17 -17.41 29.33
CA LEU A 106 -21.83 -17.47 28.73
C LEU A 106 -20.82 -18.05 29.72
N LYS A 107 -19.82 -18.77 29.20
CA LYS A 107 -18.65 -19.18 29.98
C LYS A 107 -17.93 -17.94 30.51
N GLU A 108 -17.27 -18.09 31.66
CA GLU A 108 -16.58 -16.99 32.34
C GLU A 108 -15.45 -16.40 31.50
N ASP A 109 -14.70 -17.24 30.79
CA ASP A 109 -13.64 -16.85 29.86
C ASP A 109 -14.17 -16.01 28.69
N VAL A 110 -15.30 -16.42 28.08
CA VAL A 110 -15.98 -15.66 27.02
C VAL A 110 -16.48 -14.32 27.55
N THR A 111 -17.01 -14.29 28.77
CA THR A 111 -17.49 -13.06 29.42
C THR A 111 -16.34 -12.08 29.68
N ALA A 112 -15.19 -12.58 30.15
CA ALA A 112 -13.98 -11.78 30.33
C ALA A 112 -13.47 -11.20 28.99
N ILE A 113 -13.49 -12.00 27.92
CA ILE A 113 -13.11 -11.55 26.57
C ILE A 113 -14.07 -10.46 26.06
N LEU A 114 -15.38 -10.63 26.22
CA LEU A 114 -16.36 -9.63 25.82
C LEU A 114 -16.20 -8.32 26.60
N ASN A 115 -15.95 -8.39 27.91
CA ASN A 115 -15.67 -7.22 28.73
C ASN A 115 -14.37 -6.52 28.33
N LYS A 116 -13.35 -7.29 27.88
CA LYS A 116 -12.14 -6.72 27.30
C LYS A 116 -12.43 -6.00 25.99
N ALA A 117 -13.23 -6.59 25.10
CA ALA A 117 -13.61 -6.02 23.81
C ALA A 117 -14.29 -4.65 23.93
N ARG A 118 -14.94 -4.37 25.06
CA ARG A 118 -15.59 -3.08 25.37
C ARG A 118 -14.63 -1.89 25.43
N THR A 119 -13.35 -2.14 25.71
CA THR A 119 -12.38 -1.06 26.00
C THR A 119 -11.07 -1.21 25.24
N LYS A 120 -10.74 -2.44 24.80
CA LYS A 120 -9.44 -2.79 24.25
C LYS A 120 -9.59 -3.71 23.05
N MET A 121 -8.58 -3.65 22.18
CA MET A 121 -8.40 -4.63 21.12
C MET A 121 -8.19 -6.02 21.73
N LEU A 122 -8.82 -7.02 21.11
CA LEU A 122 -8.65 -8.42 21.47
C LEU A 122 -7.30 -8.93 20.97
N SER A 123 -6.65 -9.77 21.78
CA SER A 123 -5.45 -10.48 21.31
C SER A 123 -5.84 -11.57 20.32
N LEU A 124 -4.87 -12.07 19.55
CA LEU A 124 -5.09 -13.18 18.63
C LEU A 124 -5.65 -14.43 19.32
N LYS A 125 -5.22 -14.70 20.56
CA LYS A 125 -5.74 -15.79 21.39
C LYS A 125 -7.20 -15.54 21.79
N ASP A 126 -7.50 -14.33 22.28
CA ASP A 126 -8.87 -13.96 22.67
C ASP A 126 -9.82 -14.03 21.46
N THR A 127 -9.37 -13.59 20.28
CA THR A 127 -10.11 -13.68 19.02
C THR A 127 -10.39 -15.15 18.65
N ASP A 128 -9.40 -16.04 18.73
CA ASP A 128 -9.58 -17.45 18.41
C ASP A 128 -10.58 -18.12 19.38
N THR A 129 -10.44 -17.86 20.68
CA THR A 129 -11.37 -18.34 21.71
C THR A 129 -12.79 -17.81 21.49
N LEU A 130 -12.95 -16.50 21.29
CA LEU A 130 -14.26 -15.89 21.10
C LEU A 130 -14.95 -16.47 19.85
N LEU A 131 -14.28 -16.51 18.71
CA LEU A 131 -14.85 -17.00 17.45
C LEU A 131 -15.23 -18.49 17.53
N ALA A 132 -14.49 -19.30 18.29
CA ALA A 132 -14.82 -20.71 18.50
C ALA A 132 -16.11 -20.88 19.33
N GLU A 133 -16.27 -20.07 20.37
CA GLU A 133 -17.35 -20.21 21.35
C GLU A 133 -18.67 -19.53 20.94
N ILE A 134 -18.63 -18.53 20.05
CA ILE A 134 -19.84 -17.80 19.61
C ILE A 134 -20.40 -18.25 18.26
N LYS A 135 -19.69 -19.12 17.53
CA LYS A 135 -20.00 -19.44 16.12
C LYS A 135 -21.46 -19.83 15.87
N ASP A 136 -22.07 -20.57 16.79
CA ASP A 136 -23.42 -21.12 16.65
C ASP A 136 -24.46 -20.40 17.54
N LYS A 137 -24.09 -19.23 18.11
CA LYS A 137 -24.94 -18.46 19.03
C LYS A 137 -25.75 -17.38 18.29
N SER A 138 -26.96 -17.12 18.77
CA SER A 138 -27.81 -16.05 18.26
C SER A 138 -27.15 -14.67 18.46
N GLY A 139 -27.20 -13.81 17.44
CA GLY A 139 -26.58 -12.49 17.47
C GLY A 139 -25.05 -12.47 17.27
N SER A 140 -24.41 -13.63 17.13
CA SER A 140 -22.95 -13.74 16.91
C SER A 140 -22.47 -12.98 15.68
N GLN A 141 -23.25 -12.99 14.59
CA GLN A 141 -22.90 -12.29 13.37
C GLN A 141 -22.79 -10.78 13.58
N LYS A 142 -23.81 -10.17 14.20
CA LYS A 142 -23.82 -8.72 14.50
C LYS A 142 -22.66 -8.33 15.41
N LEU A 143 -22.33 -9.17 16.39
CA LEU A 143 -21.17 -8.98 17.26
C LEU A 143 -19.86 -9.04 16.46
N ILE A 144 -19.68 -10.06 15.63
CA ILE A 144 -18.48 -10.26 14.80
C ILE A 144 -18.28 -9.07 13.85
N GLU A 145 -19.36 -8.62 13.20
CA GLU A 145 -19.35 -7.49 12.28
C GLU A 145 -18.89 -6.19 12.95
N LYS A 146 -19.31 -5.93 14.20
CA LYS A 146 -18.92 -4.72 14.94
C LYS A 146 -17.53 -4.82 15.60
N LEU A 147 -17.12 -6.02 16.05
CA LEU A 147 -15.81 -6.21 16.68
C LEU A 147 -14.68 -6.38 15.66
N PHE A 148 -14.95 -7.02 14.54
CA PHE A 148 -13.94 -7.45 13.57
C PHE A 148 -14.27 -7.05 12.12
N GLY A 149 -15.22 -6.14 11.91
CA GLY A 149 -15.63 -5.73 10.57
C GLY A 149 -16.43 -6.80 9.81
N ASN A 150 -17.16 -6.34 8.80
CA ASN A 150 -17.87 -7.22 7.87
C ASN A 150 -16.87 -8.03 7.04
N LYS A 151 -17.20 -9.29 6.74
CA LYS A 151 -16.59 -9.97 5.58
C LYS A 151 -17.24 -9.35 4.34
N GLU A 152 -16.61 -8.35 3.76
CA GLU A 152 -17.09 -7.83 2.49
C GLU A 152 -16.91 -8.89 1.40
N ASN A 153 -17.99 -9.24 0.72
CA ASN A 153 -17.90 -10.02 -0.51
C ASN A 153 -17.52 -9.04 -1.62
N ILE A 154 -16.21 -8.80 -1.77
CA ILE A 154 -15.69 -7.80 -2.70
C ILE A 154 -16.23 -8.06 -4.09
N THR A 155 -16.73 -6.98 -4.68
CA THR A 155 -17.07 -6.93 -6.09
C THR A 155 -16.04 -6.09 -6.83
N SER A 156 -15.99 -6.23 -8.15
CA SER A 156 -15.17 -5.35 -8.96
C SER A 156 -15.56 -3.87 -8.80
N GLN A 157 -16.83 -3.58 -8.47
CA GLN A 157 -17.29 -2.21 -8.25
C GLN A 157 -16.65 -1.58 -7.02
N ASN A 158 -16.46 -2.34 -5.94
CA ASN A 158 -15.75 -1.86 -4.75
C ASN A 158 -14.31 -1.48 -5.11
N ILE A 159 -13.57 -2.38 -5.77
CA ILE A 159 -12.18 -2.13 -6.19
C ILE A 159 -12.10 -0.91 -7.10
N MET A 160 -12.93 -0.88 -8.16
CA MET A 160 -12.95 0.22 -9.14
C MET A 160 -13.34 1.57 -8.52
N GLY A 161 -14.23 1.57 -7.52
CA GLY A 161 -14.63 2.78 -6.80
C GLY A 161 -13.47 3.42 -6.03
N GLU A 162 -12.59 2.60 -5.47
CA GLU A 162 -11.45 3.03 -4.65
C GLU A 162 -10.19 3.37 -5.46
N ILE A 163 -10.10 2.97 -6.74
CA ILE A 163 -8.92 3.24 -7.58
C ILE A 163 -8.49 4.69 -7.51
N SER A 164 -9.44 5.63 -7.59
CA SER A 164 -9.11 7.07 -7.57
C SER A 164 -8.40 7.49 -6.27
N LYS A 165 -8.87 6.99 -5.12
CA LYS A 165 -8.32 7.26 -3.79
C LYS A 165 -6.94 6.62 -3.64
N LEU A 166 -6.80 5.36 -4.01
CA LEU A 166 -5.53 4.62 -3.98
C LEU A 166 -4.48 5.24 -4.90
N SER A 167 -4.89 5.66 -6.10
CA SER A 167 -4.03 6.33 -7.08
C SER A 167 -3.48 7.64 -6.53
N VAL A 168 -4.34 8.48 -5.94
CA VAL A 168 -3.89 9.76 -5.36
C VAL A 168 -2.98 9.53 -4.17
N MET A 169 -3.32 8.58 -3.28
CA MET A 169 -2.47 8.22 -2.13
C MET A 169 -1.08 7.74 -2.55
N GLY A 170 -0.97 6.99 -3.65
CA GLY A 170 0.32 6.55 -4.17
C GLY A 170 1.05 7.59 -5.02
N PHE A 171 0.32 8.47 -5.70
CA PHE A 171 0.89 9.56 -6.50
C PHE A 171 1.64 10.58 -5.65
N ILE A 172 1.07 10.96 -4.49
CA ILE A 172 1.66 11.94 -3.56
C ILE A 172 3.10 11.60 -3.17
N PRO A 173 3.41 10.43 -2.59
CA PRO A 173 4.78 10.07 -2.22
C PRO A 173 5.71 9.97 -3.44
N VAL A 174 5.21 9.57 -4.62
CA VAL A 174 6.00 9.53 -5.86
C VAL A 174 6.42 10.93 -6.29
N ILE A 175 5.48 11.87 -6.41
CA ILE A 175 5.80 13.23 -6.86
C ILE A 175 6.63 13.99 -5.83
N SER A 176 6.33 13.81 -4.54
CA SER A 176 7.11 14.36 -3.44
C SER A 176 8.51 13.77 -3.36
N GLY A 177 8.66 12.47 -3.68
CA GLY A 177 9.95 11.83 -3.82
C GLY A 177 10.79 12.46 -4.93
N ILE A 178 10.22 12.67 -6.12
CA ILE A 178 10.90 13.36 -7.23
C ILE A 178 11.34 14.76 -6.79
N ALA A 179 10.44 15.55 -6.22
CA ALA A 179 10.72 16.92 -5.79
C ALA A 179 11.80 16.97 -4.70
N GLY A 180 11.68 16.13 -3.67
CA GLY A 180 12.65 16.00 -2.58
C GLY A 180 14.02 15.52 -3.08
N GLY A 181 14.04 14.59 -4.04
CA GLY A 181 15.26 14.13 -4.69
C GLY A 181 15.97 15.22 -5.50
N ILE A 182 15.21 16.04 -6.25
CA ILE A 182 15.78 17.18 -6.98
C ILE A 182 16.33 18.23 -6.01
N ALA A 183 15.62 18.52 -4.92
CA ALA A 183 16.08 19.44 -3.88
C ALA A 183 17.35 18.91 -3.18
N ALA A 184 17.39 17.62 -2.84
CA ALA A 184 18.55 16.95 -2.26
C ALA A 184 19.78 17.03 -3.17
N ASP A 185 19.59 16.78 -4.47
CA ASP A 185 20.67 16.88 -5.46
C ASP A 185 21.21 18.33 -5.55
N LYS A 186 20.33 19.34 -5.48
CA LYS A 186 20.74 20.76 -5.42
C LYS A 186 21.53 21.08 -4.16
N LEU A 187 21.04 20.66 -3.00
CA LEU A 187 21.69 20.90 -1.69
C LEU A 187 23.06 20.24 -1.59
N THR A 188 23.29 19.16 -2.32
CA THR A 188 24.54 18.39 -2.26
C THR A 188 25.45 18.57 -3.48
N GLY A 189 25.13 19.53 -4.37
CA GLY A 189 25.91 19.84 -5.56
C GLY A 189 25.94 18.71 -6.59
N GLU A 190 24.97 17.79 -6.56
CA GLU A 190 24.88 16.63 -7.43
C GLU A 190 23.85 16.76 -8.54
N GLN A 191 23.21 17.91 -8.66
CA GLN A 191 22.13 18.09 -9.62
C GLN A 191 22.67 17.94 -11.05
N THR A 192 22.25 16.85 -11.70
CA THR A 192 22.45 16.65 -13.12
C THR A 192 21.11 16.44 -13.81
N ARG A 193 21.08 16.75 -15.10
CA ARG A 193 19.90 16.51 -15.95
C ARG A 193 19.57 15.03 -16.02
N GLU A 194 20.59 14.17 -16.14
CA GLU A 194 20.41 12.72 -16.17
C GLU A 194 19.75 12.21 -14.88
N LYS A 195 20.22 12.65 -13.71
CA LYS A 195 19.60 12.30 -12.42
C LYS A 195 18.15 12.77 -12.34
N THR A 196 17.85 13.97 -12.82
CA THR A 196 16.48 14.51 -12.84
C THR A 196 15.58 13.67 -13.76
N THR A 197 16.05 13.35 -14.96
CA THR A 197 15.33 12.48 -15.92
C THR A 197 15.10 11.10 -15.35
N ASN A 198 16.09 10.51 -14.69
CA ASN A 198 15.98 9.18 -14.08
C ASN A 198 14.94 9.17 -12.95
N LYS A 199 14.89 10.22 -12.13
CA LYS A 199 13.86 10.39 -11.08
C LYS A 199 12.45 10.45 -11.67
N ILE A 200 12.24 11.24 -12.72
CA ILE A 200 10.93 11.35 -13.38
C ILE A 200 10.50 10.02 -14.00
N LYS A 201 11.41 9.36 -14.72
CA LYS A 201 11.13 8.05 -15.34
C LYS A 201 10.86 6.97 -14.31
N GLU A 202 11.62 6.95 -13.22
CA GLU A 202 11.38 6.02 -12.12
C GLU A 202 10.05 6.32 -11.44
N GLY A 203 9.70 7.59 -11.23
CA GLY A 203 8.39 7.93 -10.68
C GLY A 203 7.22 7.51 -11.57
N ILE A 204 7.34 7.65 -12.90
CA ILE A 204 6.35 7.12 -13.86
C ILE A 204 6.28 5.59 -13.74
N TYR A 205 7.43 4.92 -13.64
CA TYR A 205 7.48 3.48 -13.44
C TYR A 205 6.79 3.06 -12.15
N GLN A 206 7.16 3.65 -11.02
CA GLN A 206 6.58 3.39 -9.70
C GLN A 206 5.07 3.68 -9.70
N PHE A 207 4.62 4.80 -10.26
CA PHE A 207 3.19 5.12 -10.28
C PHE A 207 2.38 4.18 -11.18
N PHE A 208 2.83 3.89 -12.41
CA PHE A 208 2.03 3.06 -13.32
C PHE A 208 2.16 1.57 -13.02
N ALA A 209 3.39 1.07 -12.86
CA ALA A 209 3.65 -0.34 -12.68
C ALA A 209 3.36 -0.82 -11.25
N ASN A 210 3.59 0.03 -10.24
CA ASN A 210 3.52 -0.39 -8.83
C ASN A 210 2.33 0.16 -8.06
N ILE A 211 1.46 1.00 -8.65
CA ILE A 211 0.34 1.61 -7.90
C ILE A 211 -0.93 1.58 -8.76
N PHE A 212 -0.93 2.26 -9.90
CA PHE A 212 -2.15 2.51 -10.67
C PHE A 212 -2.66 1.27 -11.39
N LEU A 213 -1.85 0.63 -12.24
CA LEU A 213 -2.33 -0.46 -13.09
C LEU A 213 -2.48 -1.79 -12.34
N CYS A 214 -1.83 -1.93 -11.20
CA CYS A 214 -2.06 -2.97 -10.21
C CYS A 214 -3.54 -3.04 -9.79
N ASN A 215 -4.07 -1.92 -9.29
CA ASN A 215 -5.46 -1.77 -8.90
C ASN A 215 -6.45 -1.90 -10.08
N VAL A 216 -6.10 -1.33 -11.24
CA VAL A 216 -6.92 -1.49 -12.47
C VAL A 216 -6.97 -2.96 -12.89
N GLY A 217 -5.83 -3.65 -12.89
CA GLY A 217 -5.72 -5.06 -13.22
C GLY A 217 -6.57 -5.94 -12.33
N ALA A 218 -6.47 -5.75 -11.01
CA ALA A 218 -7.30 -6.43 -10.02
C ALA A 218 -8.80 -6.26 -10.31
N GLY A 219 -9.24 -5.01 -10.50
CA GLY A 219 -10.65 -4.70 -10.76
C GLY A 219 -11.16 -5.27 -12.07
N THR A 220 -10.38 -5.14 -13.17
CA THR A 220 -10.79 -5.59 -14.50
C THR A 220 -10.92 -7.11 -14.58
N PHE A 221 -9.97 -7.84 -14.01
CA PHE A 221 -10.00 -9.30 -14.00
C PHE A 221 -11.15 -9.82 -13.13
N LEU A 222 -11.38 -9.22 -11.96
CA LEU A 222 -12.53 -9.59 -11.14
C LEU A 222 -13.85 -9.29 -11.86
N PHE A 223 -13.98 -8.13 -12.50
CA PHE A 223 -15.18 -7.76 -13.26
C PHE A 223 -15.48 -8.77 -14.37
N ALA A 224 -14.46 -9.14 -15.15
CA ALA A 224 -14.59 -10.13 -16.20
C ALA A 224 -15.05 -11.48 -15.64
N ALA A 225 -14.45 -11.94 -14.53
CA ALA A 225 -14.85 -13.18 -13.89
C ALA A 225 -16.28 -13.11 -13.32
N GLU A 226 -16.68 -12.01 -12.70
CA GLU A 226 -18.04 -11.80 -12.19
C GLU A 226 -19.06 -11.86 -13.32
N LYS A 227 -18.78 -11.20 -14.46
CA LYS A 227 -19.64 -11.27 -15.65
C LYS A 227 -19.74 -12.67 -16.25
N LEU A 228 -18.65 -13.43 -16.25
CA LEU A 228 -18.67 -14.83 -16.70
C LEU A 228 -19.42 -15.73 -15.71
N ASN A 229 -19.38 -15.43 -14.42
CA ASN A 229 -20.10 -16.15 -13.38
C ASN A 229 -21.60 -15.90 -13.46
N GLU A 230 -22.01 -14.63 -13.62
CA GLU A 230 -23.41 -14.21 -13.84
C GLU A 230 -24.02 -14.89 -15.07
N LYS A 231 -23.24 -15.08 -16.13
CA LYS A 231 -23.66 -15.78 -17.36
C LYS A 231 -23.65 -17.31 -17.25
N GLY A 232 -23.28 -17.88 -16.09
CA GLY A 232 -23.19 -19.32 -15.88
C GLY A 232 -22.05 -20.01 -16.61
N ILE A 233 -21.12 -19.26 -17.22
CA ILE A 233 -20.00 -19.80 -18.00
C ILE A 233 -18.94 -20.39 -17.05
N ILE A 234 -18.71 -19.75 -15.90
CA ILE A 234 -17.77 -20.23 -14.88
C ILE A 234 -18.49 -20.60 -13.58
N LYS A 235 -17.96 -21.63 -12.89
CA LYS A 235 -18.44 -22.07 -11.58
C LYS A 235 -18.40 -20.93 -10.56
N GLN A 236 -19.22 -21.04 -9.51
CA GLN A 236 -19.30 -20.08 -8.39
C GLN A 236 -17.92 -19.58 -7.93
N LEU A 237 -17.81 -18.25 -7.86
CA LEU A 237 -16.63 -17.52 -7.42
C LEU A 237 -16.51 -17.57 -5.90
N THR A 238 -15.79 -18.57 -5.39
CA THR A 238 -15.40 -18.61 -3.98
C THR A 238 -14.36 -17.52 -3.68
N PRO A 239 -14.20 -17.09 -2.41
CA PRO A 239 -13.20 -16.07 -2.04
C PRO A 239 -11.77 -16.41 -2.51
N LEU A 240 -11.40 -17.69 -2.46
CA LEU A 240 -10.09 -18.16 -2.93
C LEU A 240 -9.93 -17.97 -4.45
N LYS A 241 -10.98 -18.23 -5.23
CA LYS A 241 -10.95 -18.01 -6.69
C LYS A 241 -10.88 -16.53 -7.02
N LYS A 242 -11.66 -15.69 -6.34
CA LYS A 242 -11.59 -14.23 -6.48
C LYS A 242 -10.16 -13.73 -6.21
N THR A 243 -9.51 -14.28 -5.18
CA THR A 243 -8.11 -13.98 -4.86
C THR A 243 -7.16 -14.35 -6.00
N GLY A 244 -7.26 -15.56 -6.54
CA GLY A 244 -6.43 -15.97 -7.67
C GLY A 244 -6.64 -15.10 -8.91
N ILE A 245 -7.89 -14.71 -9.21
CA ILE A 245 -8.25 -13.85 -10.35
C ILE A 245 -7.65 -12.45 -10.19
N ILE A 246 -7.80 -11.85 -9.01
CA ILE A 246 -7.25 -10.54 -8.68
C ILE A 246 -5.73 -10.56 -8.86
N LEU A 247 -5.03 -11.50 -8.23
CA LEU A 247 -3.57 -11.63 -8.32
C LEU A 247 -3.10 -11.83 -9.77
N SER A 248 -3.87 -12.57 -10.56
CA SER A 248 -3.59 -12.74 -11.99
C SER A 248 -3.70 -11.41 -12.75
N GLY A 249 -4.73 -10.61 -12.44
CA GLY A 249 -4.92 -9.28 -13.02
C GLY A 249 -3.80 -8.31 -12.67
N ILE A 250 -3.38 -8.30 -11.41
CA ILE A 250 -2.25 -7.51 -10.91
C ILE A 250 -0.96 -7.85 -11.65
N LEU A 251 -0.60 -9.14 -11.70
CA LEU A 251 0.63 -9.58 -12.37
C LEU A 251 0.59 -9.25 -13.87
N THR A 252 -0.55 -9.46 -14.52
CA THR A 252 -0.67 -9.29 -15.98
C THR A 252 -0.75 -7.81 -16.37
N VAL A 253 -1.66 -7.04 -15.77
CA VAL A 253 -1.94 -5.65 -16.15
C VAL A 253 -1.06 -4.69 -15.37
N GLY A 254 -0.92 -4.88 -14.06
CA GLY A 254 -0.10 -4.04 -13.20
C GLY A 254 1.38 -4.19 -13.52
N VAL A 255 1.93 -5.36 -13.23
CA VAL A 255 3.38 -5.58 -13.31
C VAL A 255 3.88 -5.58 -14.75
N LEU A 256 3.35 -6.48 -15.59
CA LEU A 256 3.80 -6.61 -16.97
C LEU A 256 3.29 -5.46 -17.84
N GLY A 257 1.98 -5.20 -17.81
CA GLY A 257 1.35 -4.12 -18.58
C GLY A 257 1.85 -2.73 -18.16
N GLY A 258 1.97 -2.47 -16.86
CA GLY A 258 2.47 -1.20 -16.35
C GLY A 258 3.95 -0.99 -16.58
N SER A 259 4.77 -2.03 -16.50
CA SER A 259 6.16 -1.93 -16.95
C SER A 259 6.24 -1.55 -18.43
N PHE A 260 5.40 -2.14 -19.29
CA PHE A 260 5.36 -1.79 -20.70
C PHE A 260 4.93 -0.33 -20.92
N ILE A 261 3.81 0.09 -20.32
CA ILE A 261 3.27 1.46 -20.46
C ILE A 261 4.24 2.49 -19.90
N ALA A 262 4.82 2.26 -18.72
CA ALA A 262 5.79 3.17 -18.12
C ALA A 262 7.02 3.35 -19.01
N ASN A 263 7.54 2.26 -19.57
CA ASN A 263 8.67 2.31 -20.51
C ASN A 263 8.28 3.02 -21.83
N GLN A 264 7.05 2.84 -22.33
CA GLN A 264 6.57 3.56 -23.52
C GLN A 264 6.45 5.07 -23.25
N ILE A 265 5.85 5.48 -22.13
CA ILE A 265 5.74 6.88 -21.72
C ILE A 265 7.14 7.48 -21.52
N GLY A 266 8.03 6.77 -20.82
CA GLY A 266 9.41 7.20 -20.61
C GLY A 266 10.17 7.44 -21.92
N ASN A 267 10.03 6.53 -22.88
CA ASN A 267 10.78 6.59 -24.14
C ASN A 267 10.14 7.50 -25.20
N LYS A 268 8.80 7.58 -25.27
CA LYS A 268 8.08 8.33 -26.32
C LYS A 268 7.60 9.72 -25.89
N ILE A 269 7.48 9.98 -24.59
CA ILE A 269 6.96 11.26 -24.08
C ILE A 269 8.05 11.97 -23.28
N VAL A 270 8.58 11.33 -22.25
CA VAL A 270 9.55 11.97 -21.35
C VAL A 270 10.86 12.29 -22.07
N ASN A 271 11.43 11.33 -22.79
CA ASN A 271 12.66 11.53 -23.55
C ASN A 271 12.52 12.68 -24.58
N PRO A 272 11.51 12.70 -25.48
CA PRO A 272 11.38 13.79 -26.44
C PRO A 272 11.10 15.16 -25.81
N ILE A 273 10.28 15.24 -24.76
CA ILE A 273 9.99 16.51 -24.07
C ILE A 273 11.28 17.07 -23.44
N ILE A 274 12.00 16.23 -22.70
CA ILE A 274 13.26 16.64 -22.06
C ILE A 274 14.30 17.00 -23.13
N ASN A 275 14.38 16.26 -24.24
CA ASN A 275 15.30 16.55 -25.34
C ASN A 275 14.94 17.87 -26.04
N LYS A 276 13.66 18.15 -26.30
CA LYS A 276 13.18 19.35 -26.98
C LYS A 276 13.36 20.63 -26.16
N ILE A 277 13.20 20.57 -24.83
CA ILE A 277 13.36 21.75 -23.95
C ILE A 277 14.84 22.17 -23.82
N CYS A 278 15.79 21.26 -24.06
CA CYS A 278 17.19 21.48 -23.66
C CYS A 278 18.24 20.97 -24.66
N CYS A 279 17.97 21.06 -25.98
CA CYS A 279 18.92 21.08 -27.14
C CYS A 279 18.68 20.03 -28.26
N ASN A 280 18.75 20.49 -29.52
CA ASN A 280 18.93 19.73 -30.77
C ASN A 280 20.22 18.89 -30.74
N LYS A 281 20.20 17.71 -30.11
CA LYS A 281 21.20 16.66 -30.36
C LYS A 281 20.49 15.37 -30.72
N ASP A 282 20.56 15.05 -32.01
CA ASP A 282 20.45 13.68 -32.49
C ASP A 282 21.47 12.81 -31.75
N ASN A 283 21.07 11.60 -31.36
CA ASN A 283 21.86 10.57 -30.67
C ASN A 283 21.89 10.60 -29.13
N THR A 284 20.78 10.24 -28.51
CA THR A 284 20.77 9.25 -27.40
C THR A 284 19.45 8.47 -27.39
N ASN A 285 19.13 7.77 -28.48
CA ASN A 285 18.07 6.76 -28.54
C ASN A 285 18.48 5.46 -27.81
N LYS A 286 19.11 5.54 -26.63
CA LYS A 286 19.21 4.34 -25.79
C LYS A 286 17.83 4.10 -25.19
N LYS A 287 17.12 3.11 -25.73
CA LYS A 287 15.89 2.59 -25.12
C LYS A 287 16.26 2.11 -23.72
N GLU A 288 15.85 2.87 -22.71
CA GLU A 288 16.03 2.46 -21.32
C GLU A 288 14.84 1.58 -20.96
N LEU A 289 15.14 0.32 -20.64
CA LEU A 289 14.15 -0.66 -20.23
C LEU A 289 14.27 -0.89 -18.73
N ARG A 290 13.28 -0.44 -17.96
CA ARG A 290 13.08 -0.85 -16.58
C ARG A 290 12.33 -2.18 -16.56
N LYS A 291 12.76 -3.11 -15.73
CA LYS A 291 12.14 -4.44 -15.58
C LYS A 291 11.52 -4.56 -14.18
N PRO A 292 10.52 -5.42 -13.98
CA PRO A 292 10.06 -5.75 -12.64
C PRO A 292 11.20 -6.41 -11.84
N GLU A 293 11.41 -5.99 -10.59
CA GLU A 293 12.25 -6.73 -9.63
C GLU A 293 11.40 -7.60 -8.70
N PRO A 294 11.96 -8.66 -8.09
CA PRO A 294 11.29 -9.39 -7.02
C PRO A 294 10.86 -8.49 -5.86
N LEU A 295 11.60 -7.41 -5.60
CA LEU A 295 11.22 -6.40 -4.61
C LEU A 295 10.05 -5.54 -5.09
N ASP A 296 9.91 -5.25 -6.38
CA ASP A 296 8.69 -4.64 -6.94
C ASP A 296 7.51 -5.60 -6.79
N ILE A 297 7.72 -6.89 -7.07
CA ILE A 297 6.73 -7.96 -6.84
C ILE A 297 6.33 -8.12 -5.38
N ALA A 298 7.28 -7.96 -4.45
CA ALA A 298 7.04 -7.95 -3.03
C ALA A 298 6.53 -6.60 -2.50
N LEU A 299 6.71 -5.49 -3.22
CA LEU A 299 6.10 -4.19 -2.90
C LEU A 299 4.72 -4.02 -3.50
N HIS A 300 4.33 -4.85 -4.47
CA HIS A 300 2.94 -5.15 -4.83
C HIS A 300 2.15 -5.81 -3.68
N THR A 301 2.67 -5.76 -2.45
CA THR A 301 1.93 -6.01 -1.21
C THR A 301 0.86 -4.92 -0.96
N ASP A 302 0.88 -3.79 -1.66
CA ASP A 302 -0.28 -2.91 -1.77
C ASP A 302 -1.45 -3.56 -2.53
N ASP A 303 -1.18 -4.53 -3.41
CA ASP A 303 -2.21 -5.44 -3.91
C ASP A 303 -2.43 -6.66 -3.00
N ILE A 304 -1.51 -6.92 -2.06
CA ILE A 304 -1.84 -7.67 -0.83
C ILE A 304 -2.78 -6.83 0.05
N ALA A 305 -2.96 -5.51 -0.17
CA ALA A 305 -4.15 -4.81 0.30
C ALA A 305 -5.38 -5.33 -0.42
N THR A 306 -5.35 -5.56 -1.73
CA THR A 306 -6.46 -6.25 -2.42
C THR A 306 -6.67 -7.67 -1.86
N ALA A 307 -5.60 -8.42 -1.54
CA ALA A 307 -5.66 -9.72 -0.85
C ALA A 307 -6.11 -9.62 0.63
N GLY A 308 -5.86 -8.47 1.25
CA GLY A 308 -6.27 -8.12 2.60
C GLY A 308 -7.73 -7.75 2.63
N VAL A 309 -8.20 -6.92 1.72
CA VAL A 309 -9.62 -6.72 1.44
C VAL A 309 -10.26 -8.10 1.18
N LEU A 310 -9.62 -9.01 0.41
CA LEU A 310 -10.11 -10.39 0.16
C LEU A 310 -10.20 -11.27 1.43
N SER A 311 -9.58 -10.84 2.53
CA SER A 311 -9.67 -11.47 3.84
C SER A 311 -10.42 -10.64 4.90
N GLY A 312 -10.86 -9.41 4.59
CA GLY A 312 -11.55 -8.48 5.50
C GLY A 312 -10.66 -7.45 6.21
N VAL A 313 -9.39 -7.36 5.80
CA VAL A 313 -8.25 -6.83 6.55
C VAL A 313 -8.12 -5.32 6.43
N LYS A 314 -8.91 -4.62 7.25
CA LYS A 314 -9.03 -3.16 7.30
C LYS A 314 -7.80 -2.40 7.80
N TRP A 315 -6.77 -3.08 8.32
CA TRP A 315 -5.56 -2.39 8.82
C TRP A 315 -4.64 -1.90 7.70
N ILE A 316 -4.82 -2.38 6.46
CA ILE A 316 -3.88 -2.06 5.39
C ILE A 316 -4.08 -0.64 4.87
N GLU A 317 -5.32 -0.17 4.75
CA GLU A 317 -5.63 1.21 4.34
C GLU A 317 -4.82 2.26 5.10
N PRO A 318 -4.80 2.27 6.46
CA PRO A 318 -3.98 3.25 7.16
C PRO A 318 -2.48 3.06 6.94
N MET A 319 -2.01 1.86 6.60
CA MET A 319 -0.59 1.57 6.39
C MET A 319 -0.08 1.87 4.96
N LEU A 320 -0.97 2.17 4.01
CA LEU A 320 -0.59 2.51 2.63
C LEU A 320 0.48 3.63 2.52
N PRO A 321 0.46 4.71 3.32
CA PRO A 321 1.52 5.72 3.28
C PRO A 321 2.92 5.16 3.58
N VAL A 322 3.03 4.15 4.44
CA VAL A 322 4.29 3.47 4.76
C VAL A 322 4.71 2.56 3.62
N MET A 323 3.76 1.87 2.98
CA MET A 323 4.05 1.02 1.81
C MET A 323 4.57 1.86 0.63
N TYR A 324 3.91 2.98 0.33
CA TYR A 324 4.29 3.88 -0.76
C TYR A 324 5.53 4.74 -0.46
N LEU A 325 6.02 4.77 0.78
CA LEU A 325 7.29 5.43 1.14
C LEU A 325 8.45 4.94 0.28
N VAL A 326 8.51 3.62 0.03
CA VAL A 326 9.57 3.01 -0.77
C VAL A 326 9.47 3.43 -2.24
N SER A 327 8.25 3.46 -2.81
CA SER A 327 7.99 3.93 -4.17
C SER A 327 8.40 5.39 -4.34
N GLY A 328 8.06 6.24 -3.36
CA GLY A 328 8.52 7.63 -3.31
C GLY A 328 10.04 7.74 -3.23
N TYR A 329 10.68 6.94 -2.38
CA TYR A 329 12.13 6.95 -2.22
C TYR A 329 12.87 6.49 -3.48
N ARG A 330 12.43 5.39 -4.11
CA ARG A 330 13.00 4.90 -5.37
C ARG A 330 12.90 5.94 -6.48
N SER A 331 11.75 6.61 -6.57
CA SER A 331 11.54 7.75 -7.46
C SER A 331 12.53 8.88 -7.16
N ALA A 332 12.77 9.19 -5.88
CA ALA A 332 13.68 10.24 -5.44
C ALA A 332 15.15 9.98 -5.78
N ILE A 333 15.59 8.72 -5.72
CA ILE A 333 16.96 8.36 -6.09
C ILE A 333 17.12 8.12 -7.61
N GLY A 334 16.00 8.05 -8.35
CA GLY A 334 15.99 7.73 -9.77
C GLY A 334 16.49 6.31 -10.04
N TYR A 335 16.02 5.36 -9.25
CA TYR A 335 16.47 3.97 -9.26
C TYR A 335 16.45 3.34 -10.66
N ARG A 336 17.43 2.47 -10.92
CA ARG A 336 17.58 1.71 -12.17
C ARG A 336 18.13 0.33 -11.88
N ASN A 337 17.43 -0.70 -12.34
CA ASN A 337 17.87 -2.08 -12.17
C ASN A 337 19.14 -2.38 -12.99
N SER A 338 19.34 -1.68 -14.12
CA SER A 338 20.50 -1.86 -15.00
C SER A 338 21.82 -1.52 -14.34
N ASP A 339 21.82 -0.59 -13.38
CA ASP A 339 23.05 -0.05 -12.80
C ASP A 339 23.70 -1.02 -11.82
N LYS A 340 22.94 -2.02 -11.32
CA LYS A 340 23.48 -3.14 -10.51
C LYS A 340 24.31 -4.10 -11.36
N VAL A 341 23.93 -4.34 -12.61
CA VAL A 341 24.70 -5.21 -13.54
C VAL A 341 26.03 -4.56 -13.89
N ASP A 342 26.04 -3.26 -14.17
CA ASP A 342 27.27 -2.51 -14.47
C ASP A 342 28.19 -2.34 -13.25
N LYS A 343 27.65 -2.24 -12.03
CA LYS A 343 28.46 -2.24 -10.80
C LYS A 343 29.05 -3.62 -10.48
N ALA A 344 28.30 -4.71 -10.69
CA ALA A 344 28.79 -6.07 -10.48
C ALA A 344 29.92 -6.42 -11.46
N LEU A 345 29.78 -6.03 -12.74
CA LEU A 345 30.81 -6.25 -13.77
C LEU A 345 32.08 -5.43 -13.53
N LYS A 346 31.97 -4.24 -12.93
CA LYS A 346 33.14 -3.44 -12.54
C LYS A 346 33.86 -3.96 -11.30
N GLN A 347 33.19 -4.72 -10.44
CA GLN A 347 33.80 -5.35 -9.27
C GLN A 347 34.51 -6.68 -9.60
N THR A 348 34.17 -7.32 -10.71
CA THR A 348 34.85 -8.56 -11.18
C THR A 348 36.12 -8.29 -12.01
N HIS A 349 36.45 -7.02 -12.28
CA HIS A 349 37.61 -6.62 -13.10
C HIS A 349 38.63 -5.75 -12.35
N ASN A 350 38.56 -5.69 -11.02
CA ASN A 350 39.60 -5.08 -10.17
C ASN A 350 40.23 -6.11 -9.25
#